data_AF-A0A3T0CSX6-F1
#
_entry.id   AF-A0A3T0CSX6-F1
#
_cell.length_a   1.000
_cell.length_b   1.000
_cell.length_c   1.000
_cell.angle_alpha   90.00
_cell.angle_beta   90.00
_cell.angle_gamma   90.00
#
_symmetry.space_group_name_H-M   'P 1'
#
loop_
_entity.id
_entity.type
_entity.pdbx_description
1 polymer ?
#
loop_
_entity_poly.entity_id
_entity_poly.type
_entity_poly.pdbx_seq_one_letter_code
_entity_poly.pdbx_strand_id
1 'polypeptide(L)'
;MYDRAKKLVRSFEKIPAVNNALNRRYAKEFATATNVNWFKGVYPDFATASADAPASKPLGYDNEAPASAEMYRFRMQAISPCDYPVAFWLNRLMQPNQKLIDFGGHVGVLYYALTRYLTFPEPFEWEIYDVPAVIREARKFAATNGNSAQLRFSEDLTLSAPSDWVLFSGSLQYVEDSLSSIIGQLRARPTYVLINMLPVHPEKSYVTLQNISTAICPYKIHSASELLEEIEKLDGEVIDQWKNADKACQIPYHPDHSLDYYYGMLVRLNRAQ
;
A
#
# COMPACT_ATOMS: atom_id res chain seq x y z
N MET A 1 -16.18 -0.22 36.00
CA MET A 1 -17.07 0.90 35.59
C MET A 1 -16.86 1.31 34.13
N TYR A 2 -15.62 1.38 33.64
CA TYR A 2 -15.28 1.76 32.26
C TYR A 2 -15.93 0.87 31.18
N ASP A 3 -15.94 -0.45 31.36
CA ASP A 3 -16.55 -1.38 30.40
C ASP A 3 -18.08 -1.31 30.35
N ARG A 4 -18.73 -0.93 31.46
CA ARG A 4 -20.19 -0.71 31.48
C ARG A 4 -20.55 0.56 30.72
N ALA A 5 -19.76 1.63 30.84
CA ALA A 5 -19.94 2.85 30.07
C ALA A 5 -19.72 2.62 28.56
N LYS A 6 -18.65 1.89 28.18
CA LYS A 6 -18.43 1.49 26.77
C LYS A 6 -19.57 0.64 26.21
N LYS A 7 -20.09 -0.33 26.97
CA LYS A 7 -21.25 -1.14 26.55
C LYS A 7 -22.52 -0.30 26.40
N LEU A 8 -22.73 0.68 27.29
CA LEU A 8 -23.88 1.57 27.23
C LEU A 8 -23.80 2.48 25.99
N VAL A 9 -22.64 3.09 25.72
CA VAL A 9 -22.41 3.92 24.52
C VAL A 9 -22.60 3.09 23.24
N ARG A 10 -22.01 1.88 23.16
CA ARG A 10 -22.22 0.94 22.05
C ARG A 10 -23.68 0.50 21.88
N SER A 11 -24.49 0.55 22.95
CA SER A 11 -25.92 0.24 22.85
C SER A 11 -26.73 1.40 22.26
N PHE A 12 -26.33 2.65 22.51
CA PHE A 12 -26.93 3.84 21.87
C PHE A 12 -26.56 3.95 20.39
N GLU A 13 -25.36 3.52 20.00
CA GLU A 13 -24.94 3.41 18.60
C GLU A 13 -25.81 2.43 17.78
N LYS A 14 -26.57 1.53 18.43
CA LYS A 14 -27.52 0.62 17.77
C LYS A 14 -28.89 1.24 17.50
N ILE A 15 -29.18 2.44 18.04
CA ILE A 15 -30.43 3.14 17.76
C ILE A 15 -30.35 3.76 16.34
N PRO A 16 -31.25 3.43 15.41
CA PRO A 16 -31.11 3.84 14.01
C PRO A 16 -30.93 5.35 13.78
N ALA A 17 -31.68 6.19 14.51
CA ALA A 17 -31.57 7.65 14.39
C ALA A 17 -30.22 8.18 14.90
N VAL A 18 -29.71 7.63 16.00
CA VAL A 18 -28.40 7.99 16.57
C VAL A 18 -27.28 7.54 15.64
N ASN A 19 -27.36 6.30 15.13
CA ASN A 19 -26.42 5.75 14.16
C ASN A 19 -26.36 6.62 12.88
N ASN A 20 -27.51 7.02 12.34
CA ASN A 20 -27.58 7.90 11.17
C ASN A 20 -26.94 9.27 11.42
N ALA A 21 -27.18 9.88 12.59
CA ALA A 21 -26.55 11.15 12.94
C ALA A 21 -25.03 11.04 13.10
N LEU A 22 -24.57 9.97 13.76
CA LEU A 22 -23.15 9.65 13.94
C LEU A 22 -22.44 9.39 12.60
N ASN A 23 -23.07 8.62 11.71
CA ASN A 23 -22.56 8.38 10.35
C ASN A 23 -22.43 9.67 9.55
N ARG A 24 -23.45 10.54 9.58
CA ARG A 24 -23.39 11.84 8.89
C ARG A 24 -22.28 12.74 9.44
N ARG A 25 -22.11 12.76 10.77
CA ARG A 25 -21.04 13.53 11.40
C ARG A 25 -19.67 13.02 10.97
N TYR A 26 -19.46 11.71 11.06
CA TYR A 26 -18.21 11.09 10.66
C TYR A 26 -17.93 11.25 9.17
N ALA A 27 -18.93 11.14 8.30
CA ALA A 27 -18.77 11.36 6.86
C ALA A 27 -18.27 12.78 6.54
N LYS A 28 -18.74 13.80 7.30
CA LYS A 28 -18.23 15.17 7.19
C LYS A 28 -16.78 15.27 7.66
N GLU A 29 -16.46 14.70 8.83
CA GLU A 29 -15.10 14.67 9.36
C GLU A 29 -14.13 13.99 8.37
N PHE A 30 -14.50 12.80 7.88
CA PHE A 30 -13.78 12.05 6.85
C PHE A 30 -13.54 12.88 5.59
N ALA A 31 -14.56 13.55 5.06
CA ALA A 31 -14.43 14.35 3.84
C ALA A 31 -13.43 15.51 4.00
N THR A 32 -13.41 16.15 5.18
CA THR A 32 -12.59 17.34 5.45
C THR A 32 -11.26 17.05 6.14
N ALA A 33 -10.99 15.81 6.58
CA ALA A 33 -9.79 15.49 7.34
C ALA A 33 -8.51 15.81 6.56
N THR A 34 -7.56 16.45 7.24
CA THR A 34 -6.22 16.83 6.74
C THR A 34 -5.12 15.89 7.23
N ASN A 35 -5.44 14.98 8.16
CA ASN A 35 -4.56 13.88 8.56
C ASN A 35 -4.87 12.65 7.69
N VAL A 36 -3.88 11.77 7.54
CA VAL A 36 -4.01 10.52 6.78
C VAL A 36 -4.67 9.40 7.59
N ASN A 37 -5.03 8.30 6.93
CA ASN A 37 -5.56 7.06 7.52
C ASN A 37 -6.93 7.18 8.21
N TRP A 38 -7.81 8.01 7.65
CA TRP A 38 -9.24 7.93 7.95
C TRP A 38 -9.88 6.92 7.00
N PHE A 39 -10.74 6.05 7.51
CA PHE A 39 -11.43 5.03 6.72
C PHE A 39 -12.94 5.18 6.80
N LYS A 40 -13.67 4.90 5.71
CA LYS A 40 -15.13 5.03 5.66
C LYS A 40 -15.73 3.91 4.83
N GLY A 41 -16.76 3.29 5.39
CA GLY A 41 -17.63 2.34 4.69
C GLY A 41 -16.98 1.00 4.38
N VAL A 42 -17.82 0.07 3.95
CA VAL A 42 -17.45 -1.27 3.49
C VAL A 42 -18.24 -1.51 2.21
N TYR A 43 -17.53 -1.79 1.13
CA TYR A 43 -18.06 -1.89 -0.22
C TYR A 43 -17.60 -3.21 -0.86
N PRO A 44 -18.38 -3.77 -1.80
CA PRO A 44 -18.01 -5.01 -2.48
C PRO A 44 -16.86 -4.83 -3.48
N ASP A 45 -16.71 -3.64 -4.06
CA ASP A 45 -15.76 -3.36 -5.15
C ASP A 45 -15.34 -1.88 -5.19
N PHE A 46 -14.33 -1.60 -6.03
CA PHE A 46 -13.79 -0.26 -6.22
C PHE A 46 -14.79 0.70 -6.85
N ALA A 47 -15.63 0.23 -7.77
CA ALA A 47 -16.63 1.06 -8.44
C ALA A 47 -17.66 1.61 -7.43
N THR A 48 -18.18 0.75 -6.56
CA THR A 48 -19.13 1.11 -5.51
C THR A 48 -18.50 2.02 -4.47
N ALA A 49 -17.26 1.73 -4.05
CA ALA A 49 -16.52 2.60 -3.13
C ALA A 49 -16.31 3.99 -3.74
N SER A 50 -15.85 4.06 -4.99
CA SER A 50 -15.58 5.30 -5.72
C SER A 50 -16.84 6.15 -5.88
N ALA A 51 -17.98 5.53 -6.17
CA ALA A 51 -19.26 6.21 -6.29
C ALA A 51 -19.74 6.86 -4.97
N ASP A 52 -19.33 6.31 -3.82
CA ASP A 52 -19.64 6.86 -2.48
C ASP A 52 -18.53 7.77 -1.92
N ALA A 53 -17.47 8.02 -2.69
CA ALA A 53 -16.41 8.95 -2.31
C ALA A 53 -16.92 10.40 -2.35
N PRO A 54 -16.69 11.20 -1.29
CA PRO A 54 -17.12 12.59 -1.31
C PRO A 54 -16.27 13.40 -2.31
N ALA A 55 -16.93 14.29 -3.06
CA ALA A 55 -16.30 15.13 -4.07
C ALA A 55 -15.38 16.25 -3.50
N SER A 56 -15.11 16.23 -2.19
CA SER A 56 -14.29 17.25 -1.53
C SER A 56 -12.80 17.14 -1.85
N LYS A 57 -12.35 16.00 -2.38
CA LYS A 57 -10.96 15.73 -2.77
C LYS A 57 -10.93 14.89 -4.05
N PRO A 58 -9.81 14.92 -4.81
CA PRO A 58 -9.59 14.01 -5.92
C PRO A 58 -9.72 12.54 -5.50
N LEU A 59 -10.10 11.70 -6.46
CA LEU A 59 -10.16 10.25 -6.30
C LEU A 59 -8.82 9.62 -6.72
N GLY A 60 -8.25 8.74 -5.90
CA GLY A 60 -7.03 8.00 -6.23
C GLY A 60 -5.75 8.84 -6.30
N TYR A 61 -4.64 8.21 -6.73
CA TYR A 61 -3.31 8.84 -6.79
C TYR A 61 -3.02 9.57 -8.11
N ASP A 62 -3.70 9.25 -9.20
CA ASP A 62 -3.43 9.87 -10.51
C ASP A 62 -4.11 11.23 -10.65
N ASN A 63 -3.58 12.21 -9.91
CA ASN A 63 -4.05 13.58 -9.93
C ASN A 63 -2.88 14.55 -9.82
N GLU A 64 -3.07 15.77 -10.30
CA GLU A 64 -2.01 16.80 -10.32
C GLU A 64 -1.80 17.49 -8.96
N ALA A 65 -2.28 16.93 -7.84
CA ALA A 65 -2.20 17.61 -6.55
C ALA A 65 -0.73 17.80 -6.13
N PRO A 66 -0.29 19.05 -5.86
CA PRO A 66 1.12 19.42 -5.71
C PRO A 66 1.80 18.91 -4.42
N ALA A 67 1.13 18.11 -3.60
CA ALA A 67 1.56 17.78 -2.24
C ALA A 67 2.17 16.38 -2.07
N SER A 68 2.34 15.63 -3.16
CA SER A 68 2.66 14.20 -3.08
C SER A 68 4.11 13.95 -2.58
N ALA A 69 5.10 14.67 -3.11
CA ALA A 69 6.50 14.54 -2.69
C ALA A 69 6.74 15.12 -1.27
N GLU A 70 6.10 16.23 -0.93
CA GLU A 70 6.23 16.88 0.38
C GLU A 70 5.61 16.04 1.50
N MET A 71 4.47 15.38 1.22
CA MET A 71 3.80 14.47 2.16
C MET A 71 4.75 13.38 2.68
N TYR A 72 5.64 12.89 1.82
CA TYR A 72 6.54 11.78 2.15
C TYR A 72 7.97 12.21 2.50
N ARG A 73 8.25 13.51 2.58
CA ARG A 73 9.60 14.03 2.86
C ARG A 73 10.20 13.49 4.16
N PHE A 74 9.38 13.39 5.22
CA PHE A 74 9.83 12.79 6.49
C PHE A 74 10.10 11.29 6.36
N ARG A 75 9.30 10.57 5.57
CA ARG A 75 9.48 9.13 5.32
C ARG A 75 10.72 8.80 4.49
N MET A 76 11.23 9.75 3.71
CA MET A 76 12.50 9.60 2.99
C MET A 76 13.75 9.72 3.89
N GLN A 77 13.61 10.30 5.09
CA GLN A 77 14.77 10.56 5.98
C GLN A 77 15.06 9.40 6.92
N ALA A 78 14.05 8.58 7.24
CA ALA A 78 14.18 7.44 8.13
C ALA A 78 13.15 6.36 7.81
N ILE A 79 13.56 5.11 8.00
CA ILE A 79 12.68 3.95 7.93
C ILE A 79 11.84 3.84 9.21
N SER A 80 10.60 3.35 9.07
CA SER A 80 9.67 3.07 10.17
C SER A 80 9.86 1.63 10.69
N PRO A 81 9.32 1.26 11.87
CA PRO A 81 9.33 -0.12 12.36
C PRO A 81 8.84 -1.14 11.32
N CYS A 82 7.80 -0.79 10.54
CA CYS A 82 7.29 -1.64 9.46
C CYS A 82 8.27 -1.91 8.32
N ASP A 83 9.33 -1.10 8.15
CA ASP A 83 10.25 -1.18 7.03
C ASP A 83 11.50 -2.03 7.35
N TYR A 84 11.75 -2.34 8.63
CA TYR A 84 12.91 -3.14 9.04
C TYR A 84 12.92 -4.56 8.46
N PRO A 85 11.80 -5.31 8.40
CA PRO A 85 11.79 -6.62 7.75
C PRO A 85 12.12 -6.53 6.26
N VAL A 86 11.63 -5.49 5.58
CA VAL A 86 11.99 -5.20 4.18
C VAL A 86 13.49 -4.95 4.04
N ALA A 87 14.04 -4.06 4.88
CA ALA A 87 15.47 -3.76 4.90
C ALA A 87 16.32 -5.02 5.17
N PHE A 88 15.91 -5.85 6.13
CA PHE A 88 16.57 -7.08 6.52
C PHE A 88 16.66 -8.07 5.35
N TRP A 89 15.53 -8.34 4.68
CA TRP A 89 15.48 -9.31 3.60
C TRP A 89 16.19 -8.82 2.34
N LEU A 90 16.04 -7.54 1.99
CA LEU A 90 16.80 -6.94 0.90
C LEU A 90 18.31 -7.05 1.17
N ASN A 91 18.78 -6.61 2.34
CA ASN A 91 20.20 -6.67 2.70
C ASN A 91 20.77 -8.10 2.66
N ARG A 92 19.94 -9.11 2.97
CA ARG A 92 20.38 -10.50 3.02
C ARG A 92 20.44 -11.18 1.64
N LEU A 93 19.60 -10.76 0.70
CA LEU A 93 19.34 -11.52 -0.52
C LEU A 93 19.68 -10.77 -1.81
N MET A 94 19.76 -9.44 -1.80
CA MET A 94 20.14 -8.67 -2.98
C MET A 94 21.55 -9.06 -3.44
N GLN A 95 21.71 -9.21 -4.75
CA GLN A 95 22.98 -9.52 -5.42
C GLN A 95 23.30 -8.46 -6.49
N PRO A 96 24.57 -8.31 -6.89
CA PRO A 96 24.91 -7.51 -8.06
C PRO A 96 24.20 -8.00 -9.33
N ASN A 97 24.00 -7.08 -10.26
CA ASN A 97 23.28 -7.24 -11.53
C ASN A 97 21.81 -7.61 -11.40
N GLN A 98 21.18 -7.30 -10.25
CA GLN A 98 19.75 -7.48 -10.07
C GLN A 98 18.96 -6.20 -10.28
N LYS A 99 17.67 -6.36 -10.57
CA LYS A 99 16.70 -5.28 -10.66
C LYS A 99 15.52 -5.51 -9.72
N LEU A 100 15.09 -4.44 -9.05
CA LEU A 100 13.88 -4.38 -8.25
C LEU A 100 12.88 -3.39 -8.86
N ILE A 101 11.63 -3.82 -9.00
CA ILE A 101 10.49 -2.94 -9.30
C ILE A 101 9.76 -2.64 -7.98
N ASP A 102 9.67 -1.36 -7.62
CA ASP A 102 8.93 -0.85 -6.47
C ASP A 102 7.58 -0.32 -6.96
N PHE A 103 6.57 -1.17 -6.87
CA PHE A 103 5.21 -0.92 -7.34
C PHE A 103 4.50 0.01 -6.36
N GLY A 104 4.07 1.18 -6.82
CA GLY A 104 3.54 2.24 -5.97
C GLY A 104 4.62 2.89 -5.10
N GLY A 105 5.88 2.89 -5.56
CA GLY A 105 7.02 3.46 -4.83
C GLY A 105 7.03 5.00 -4.76
N HIS A 106 6.04 5.64 -5.40
CA HIS A 106 5.81 7.07 -5.38
C HIS A 106 6.99 7.87 -5.96
N VAL A 107 7.61 8.76 -5.17
CA VAL A 107 8.81 9.50 -5.61
C VAL A 107 10.10 8.75 -5.32
N GLY A 108 10.03 7.46 -4.95
CA GLY A 108 11.15 6.68 -4.44
C GLY A 108 11.29 6.76 -2.93
N VAL A 109 10.16 6.84 -2.20
CA VAL A 109 10.16 7.13 -0.75
C VAL A 109 11.01 6.13 0.02
N LEU A 110 10.78 4.84 -0.23
CA LEU A 110 11.49 3.77 0.46
C LEU A 110 12.93 3.60 -0.05
N TYR A 111 13.18 3.83 -1.34
CA TYR A 111 14.53 3.88 -1.92
C TYR A 111 15.41 4.90 -1.18
N TYR A 112 14.94 6.16 -1.09
CA TYR A 112 15.69 7.22 -0.42
C TYR A 112 15.86 6.96 1.08
N ALA A 113 14.88 6.35 1.73
CA ALA A 113 15.01 5.96 3.14
C ALA A 113 16.06 4.86 3.34
N LEU A 114 15.99 3.78 2.55
CA LEU A 114 16.83 2.59 2.71
C LEU A 114 18.30 2.85 2.34
N THR A 115 18.58 3.66 1.33
CA THR A 115 19.95 4.02 0.93
C THR A 115 20.75 4.73 2.03
N ARG A 116 20.08 5.21 3.11
CA ARG A 116 20.74 5.77 4.29
C ARG A 116 21.21 4.70 5.30
N TYR A 117 20.70 3.48 5.18
CA TYR A 117 20.96 2.37 6.11
C TYR A 117 21.57 1.14 5.42
N LEU A 118 21.36 0.98 4.11
CA LEU A 118 21.81 -0.13 3.31
C LEU A 118 22.77 0.34 2.22
N THR A 119 23.80 -0.45 1.97
CA THR A 119 24.63 -0.34 0.76
C THR A 119 24.11 -1.34 -0.26
N PHE A 120 23.54 -0.84 -1.36
CA PHE A 120 23.10 -1.72 -2.44
C PHE A 120 24.31 -2.27 -3.19
N PRO A 121 24.29 -3.56 -3.58
CA PRO A 121 25.35 -4.12 -4.41
C PRO A 121 25.41 -3.37 -5.75
N GLU A 122 26.59 -3.27 -6.35
CA GLU A 122 26.74 -2.59 -7.65
C GLU A 122 27.13 -3.58 -8.75
N PRO A 123 26.46 -3.56 -9.92
CA PRO A 123 25.28 -2.74 -10.24
C PRO A 123 23.99 -3.31 -9.60
N PHE A 124 23.05 -2.45 -9.18
CA PHE A 124 21.70 -2.84 -8.78
C PHE A 124 20.74 -1.73 -9.20
N GLU A 125 19.66 -2.08 -9.90
CA GLU A 125 18.68 -1.11 -10.38
C GLU A 125 17.41 -1.14 -9.52
N TRP A 126 16.99 0.04 -9.06
CA TRP A 126 15.72 0.26 -8.39
C TRP A 126 14.80 1.06 -9.31
N GLU A 127 13.75 0.44 -9.80
CA GLU A 127 12.77 1.07 -10.68
C GLU A 127 11.48 1.34 -9.93
N ILE A 128 11.08 2.60 -9.85
CA ILE A 128 9.78 2.98 -9.32
C ILE A 128 8.74 2.84 -10.41
N TYR A 129 7.69 2.06 -10.13
CA TYR A 129 6.48 2.04 -10.94
C TYR A 129 5.35 2.75 -10.21
N ASP A 130 4.66 3.66 -10.87
CA ASP A 130 3.50 4.38 -10.33
C ASP A 130 2.65 4.98 -11.46
N VAL A 131 1.54 5.61 -11.11
CA VAL A 131 0.66 6.29 -12.07
C VAL A 131 1.34 7.49 -12.74
N PRO A 132 0.94 7.89 -13.96
CA PRO A 132 1.64 8.91 -14.73
C PRO A 132 1.84 10.24 -14.00
N ALA A 133 0.84 10.74 -13.26
CA ALA A 133 1.01 11.98 -12.50
C ALA A 133 2.11 11.88 -11.44
N VAL A 134 2.18 10.76 -10.72
CA VAL A 134 3.20 10.52 -9.69
C VAL A 134 4.58 10.38 -10.30
N ILE A 135 4.71 9.65 -11.42
CA ILE A 135 6.00 9.47 -12.12
C ILE A 135 6.54 10.80 -12.67
N ARG A 136 5.68 11.69 -13.19
CA ARG A 136 6.10 13.04 -13.59
C ARG A 136 6.72 13.80 -12.42
N GLU A 137 6.09 13.75 -11.24
CA GLU A 137 6.62 14.40 -10.04
C GLU A 137 7.90 13.72 -9.51
N ALA A 138 7.97 12.39 -9.57
CA ALA A 138 9.15 11.62 -9.17
C ALA A 138 10.39 12.00 -10.01
N ARG A 139 10.23 12.17 -11.32
CA ARG A 139 11.31 12.65 -12.21
C ARG A 139 11.76 14.07 -11.86
N LYS A 140 10.84 14.99 -11.58
CA LYS A 140 11.18 16.35 -11.13
C LYS A 140 11.92 16.33 -9.80
N PHE A 141 11.47 15.50 -8.85
CA PHE A 141 12.11 15.34 -7.55
C PHE A 141 13.54 14.80 -7.67
N ALA A 142 13.74 13.72 -8.46
CA ALA A 142 15.06 13.14 -8.67
C ALA A 142 16.04 14.10 -9.35
N ALA A 143 15.57 14.90 -10.32
CA ALA A 143 16.39 15.91 -10.99
C ALA A 143 16.90 17.01 -10.03
N THR A 144 16.15 17.32 -8.98
CA THR A 144 16.48 18.37 -8.00
C THR A 144 17.21 17.86 -6.75
N ASN A 145 17.18 16.56 -6.46
CA ASN A 145 17.75 15.95 -5.25
C ASN A 145 18.98 15.07 -5.52
N GLY A 146 19.57 15.17 -6.71
CA GLY A 146 20.68 14.33 -7.15
C GLY A 146 20.15 13.05 -7.80
N ASN A 147 20.30 12.97 -9.13
CA ASN A 147 19.86 11.81 -9.88
C ASN A 147 20.79 10.62 -9.58
N SER A 148 20.25 9.52 -9.05
CA SER A 148 21.02 8.30 -8.83
C SER A 148 21.07 7.47 -10.11
N ALA A 149 22.27 7.00 -10.48
CA ALA A 149 22.43 6.08 -11.61
C ALA A 149 21.69 4.75 -11.39
N GLN A 150 21.34 4.41 -10.14
CA GLN A 150 20.61 3.20 -9.79
C GLN A 150 19.08 3.38 -9.83
N LEU A 151 18.57 4.61 -9.79
CA LEU A 151 17.14 4.89 -9.71
C LEU A 151 16.54 5.08 -11.11
N ARG A 152 15.43 4.39 -11.38
CA ARG A 152 14.64 4.48 -12.61
C ARG A 152 13.18 4.73 -12.28
N PHE A 153 12.42 5.18 -13.27
CA PHE A 153 11.00 5.45 -13.13
C PHE A 153 10.28 4.92 -14.37
N SER A 154 9.17 4.22 -14.17
CA SER A 154 8.29 3.70 -15.22
C SER A 154 6.83 3.96 -14.86
N GLU A 155 5.99 4.19 -15.86
CA GLU A 155 4.52 4.25 -15.74
C GLU A 155 3.84 3.10 -16.50
N ASP A 156 4.64 2.19 -17.08
CA ASP A 156 4.17 1.03 -17.84
C ASP A 156 5.03 -0.20 -17.50
N LEU A 157 4.43 -1.17 -16.80
CA LEU A 157 5.11 -2.42 -16.41
C LEU A 157 5.51 -3.29 -17.61
N THR A 158 4.81 -3.18 -18.74
CA THR A 158 5.10 -4.01 -19.92
C THR A 158 6.38 -3.56 -20.62
N LEU A 159 6.80 -2.31 -20.40
CA LEU A 159 8.04 -1.74 -20.92
C LEU A 159 9.24 -1.99 -20.01
N SER A 160 9.01 -2.37 -18.76
CA SER A 160 10.06 -2.65 -17.79
C SER A 160 10.92 -3.85 -18.22
N ALA A 161 12.25 -3.68 -18.16
CA ALA A 161 13.18 -4.80 -18.29
C ALA A 161 12.90 -5.88 -17.22
N PRO A 162 13.25 -7.16 -17.48
CA PRO A 162 13.16 -8.24 -16.50
C PRO A 162 13.68 -7.82 -15.13
N SER A 163 12.96 -8.21 -14.07
CA SER A 163 13.31 -7.90 -12.69
C SER A 163 13.44 -9.17 -11.88
N ASP A 164 14.31 -9.14 -10.87
CA ASP A 164 14.48 -10.23 -9.91
C ASP A 164 13.52 -10.07 -8.72
N TRP A 165 13.15 -8.82 -8.43
CA TRP A 165 12.34 -8.43 -7.29
C TRP A 165 11.14 -7.57 -7.72
N VAL A 166 9.99 -7.82 -7.12
CA VAL A 166 8.88 -6.87 -7.10
C VAL A 166 8.51 -6.56 -5.65
N LEU A 167 8.45 -5.27 -5.31
CA LEU A 167 8.12 -4.76 -3.99
C LEU A 167 6.76 -4.07 -4.03
N PHE A 168 5.87 -4.48 -3.15
CA PHE A 168 4.62 -3.80 -2.83
C PHE A 168 4.68 -3.28 -1.40
N SER A 169 5.08 -2.03 -1.20
CA SER A 169 5.17 -1.44 0.15
C SER A 169 3.96 -0.55 0.42
N GLY A 170 2.85 -1.17 0.80
CA GLY A 170 1.58 -0.49 1.07
C GLY A 170 0.91 0.08 -0.18
N SER A 171 1.06 -0.59 -1.33
CA SER A 171 0.54 -0.17 -2.62
C SER A 171 -0.53 -1.12 -3.19
N LEU A 172 -0.42 -2.43 -2.96
CA LEU A 172 -1.28 -3.45 -3.55
C LEU A 172 -2.77 -3.27 -3.23
N GLN A 173 -3.09 -2.74 -2.05
CA GLN A 173 -4.46 -2.38 -1.66
C GLN A 173 -5.15 -1.30 -2.53
N TYR A 174 -4.42 -0.53 -3.34
CA TYR A 174 -4.99 0.59 -4.10
C TYR A 174 -5.28 0.25 -5.56
N VAL A 175 -5.07 -1.01 -5.96
CA VAL A 175 -5.29 -1.46 -7.33
C VAL A 175 -6.34 -2.57 -7.38
N GLU A 176 -7.12 -2.58 -8.47
CA GLU A 176 -8.14 -3.60 -8.72
C GLU A 176 -7.52 -4.91 -9.19
N ASP A 177 -6.43 -4.83 -9.94
CA ASP A 177 -5.71 -5.98 -10.44
C ASP A 177 -5.23 -6.87 -9.28
N SER A 178 -5.36 -8.18 -9.48
CA SER A 178 -4.88 -9.17 -8.53
C SER A 178 -3.35 -9.26 -8.56
N LEU A 179 -2.75 -9.77 -7.48
CA LEU A 179 -1.30 -9.94 -7.41
C LEU A 179 -0.77 -10.77 -8.59
N SER A 180 -1.43 -11.89 -8.90
CA SER A 180 -1.04 -12.75 -10.02
C SER A 180 -1.19 -12.07 -11.39
N SER A 181 -2.21 -11.23 -11.57
CA SER A 181 -2.38 -10.40 -12.78
C SER A 181 -1.23 -9.42 -12.96
N ILE A 182 -0.88 -8.66 -11.91
CA ILE A 182 0.21 -7.67 -11.96
C ILE A 182 1.55 -8.34 -12.30
N ILE A 183 1.86 -9.46 -11.62
CA ILE A 183 3.09 -10.21 -11.89
C ILE A 183 3.08 -10.79 -13.32
N GLY A 184 1.92 -11.19 -13.84
CA GLY A 184 1.76 -11.69 -15.21
C GLY A 184 1.97 -10.65 -16.30
N GLN A 185 1.89 -9.34 -16.00
CA GLN A 185 2.18 -8.26 -16.96
C GLN A 185 3.69 -8.05 -17.18
N LEU A 186 4.53 -8.56 -16.28
CA LEU A 186 5.98 -8.39 -16.36
C LEU A 186 6.57 -9.24 -17.49
N ARG A 187 7.57 -8.70 -18.18
CA ARG A 187 8.28 -9.40 -19.28
C ARG A 187 8.88 -10.74 -18.88
N ALA A 188 9.28 -10.84 -17.61
CA ALA A 188 9.77 -12.06 -17.01
C ALA A 188 9.28 -12.12 -15.57
N ARG A 189 8.99 -13.33 -15.12
CA ARG A 189 8.57 -13.60 -13.75
C ARG A 189 9.73 -13.33 -12.79
N PRO A 190 9.51 -12.54 -11.72
CA PRO A 190 10.54 -12.23 -10.74
C PRO A 190 10.87 -13.47 -9.90
N THR A 191 12.05 -13.46 -9.26
CA THR A 191 12.43 -14.51 -8.30
C THR A 191 11.77 -14.26 -6.95
N TYR A 192 11.66 -13.00 -6.53
CA TYR A 192 11.14 -12.61 -5.24
C TYR A 192 10.01 -11.58 -5.37
N VAL A 193 8.97 -11.77 -4.57
CA VAL A 193 7.92 -10.78 -4.35
C VAL A 193 7.96 -10.40 -2.87
N LEU A 194 8.18 -9.12 -2.59
CA LEU A 194 8.23 -8.58 -1.25
C LEU A 194 7.00 -7.72 -1.03
N ILE A 195 6.14 -8.11 -0.09
CA ILE A 195 4.90 -7.39 0.23
C ILE A 195 5.03 -6.85 1.64
N ASN A 196 4.69 -5.59 1.85
CA ASN A 196 4.73 -4.96 3.17
C ASN A 196 3.52 -4.05 3.34
N MET A 197 3.08 -3.86 4.60
CA MET A 197 1.92 -3.02 4.93
C MET A 197 0.64 -3.41 4.16
N LEU A 198 0.44 -4.72 3.93
CA LEU A 198 -0.77 -5.23 3.29
C LEU A 198 -1.89 -5.43 4.33
N PRO A 199 -3.05 -4.80 4.17
CA PRO A 199 -4.22 -5.08 4.99
C PRO A 199 -4.81 -6.45 4.65
N VAL A 200 -4.82 -7.36 5.62
CA VAL A 200 -5.41 -8.70 5.46
C VAL A 200 -6.38 -8.97 6.60
N HIS A 201 -7.63 -9.21 6.25
CA HIS A 201 -8.67 -9.68 7.16
C HIS A 201 -8.65 -11.22 7.19
N PRO A 202 -8.88 -11.86 8.35
CA PRO A 202 -8.83 -13.33 8.44
C PRO A 202 -9.83 -14.04 7.52
N GLU A 203 -10.99 -13.42 7.25
CA GLU A 203 -12.12 -14.11 6.60
C GLU A 203 -12.74 -13.40 5.39
N LYS A 204 -12.47 -12.10 5.16
CA LYS A 204 -13.33 -11.27 4.30
C LYS A 204 -12.50 -10.44 3.34
N SER A 205 -12.93 -10.39 2.08
CA SER A 205 -12.43 -9.43 1.11
C SER A 205 -13.47 -8.33 0.91
N TYR A 206 -13.04 -7.08 0.94
CA TYR A 206 -13.90 -5.92 0.77
C TYR A 206 -13.07 -4.67 0.45
N VAL A 207 -13.74 -3.60 0.05
CA VAL A 207 -13.14 -2.30 -0.18
C VAL A 207 -13.63 -1.32 0.88
N THR A 208 -12.76 -0.44 1.35
CA THR A 208 -13.13 0.74 2.14
C THR A 208 -12.62 1.99 1.42
N LEU A 209 -13.09 3.17 1.82
CA LEU A 209 -12.48 4.42 1.36
C LEU A 209 -11.46 4.88 2.38
N GLN A 210 -10.26 5.20 1.92
CA GLN A 210 -9.23 5.85 2.73
C GLN A 210 -9.07 7.30 2.31
N ASN A 211 -9.10 8.22 3.27
CA ASN A 211 -8.65 9.59 3.04
C ASN A 211 -7.15 9.69 3.41
N ILE A 212 -6.33 10.03 2.42
CA ILE A 212 -4.88 10.19 2.53
C ILE A 212 -4.48 11.67 2.61
N SER A 213 -5.35 12.53 3.15
CA SER A 213 -5.23 13.99 3.20
C SER A 213 -5.38 14.69 1.85
N THR A 214 -4.67 14.26 0.81
CA THR A 214 -4.68 14.93 -0.50
C THR A 214 -5.72 14.35 -1.46
N ALA A 215 -6.08 13.08 -1.28
CA ALA A 215 -7.03 12.36 -2.09
C ALA A 215 -7.85 11.38 -1.24
N ILE A 216 -8.90 10.84 -1.85
CA ILE A 216 -9.68 9.75 -1.30
C ILE A 216 -9.52 8.56 -2.23
N CYS A 217 -9.12 7.42 -1.68
CA CYS A 217 -8.77 6.24 -2.45
C CYS A 217 -9.63 5.07 -2.03
N PRO A 218 -10.24 4.34 -2.98
CA PRO A 218 -10.64 2.96 -2.72
C PRO A 218 -9.44 2.16 -2.19
N TYR A 219 -9.70 1.32 -1.21
CA TYR A 219 -8.69 0.65 -0.41
C TYR A 219 -9.14 -0.79 -0.14
N LYS A 220 -8.55 -1.74 -0.84
CA LYS A 220 -8.86 -3.16 -0.75
C LYS A 220 -8.30 -3.75 0.54
N ILE A 221 -9.14 -4.49 1.23
CA ILE A 221 -8.76 -5.41 2.29
C ILE A 221 -8.88 -6.82 1.72
N HIS A 222 -7.78 -7.56 1.73
CA HIS A 222 -7.75 -8.93 1.24
C HIS A 222 -8.19 -9.89 2.33
N SER A 223 -8.91 -10.96 1.98
CA SER A 223 -9.01 -12.10 2.89
C SER A 223 -7.69 -12.88 2.92
N ALA A 224 -7.44 -13.57 4.03
CA ALA A 224 -6.27 -14.44 4.14
C ALA A 224 -6.29 -15.55 3.09
N SER A 225 -7.46 -16.13 2.79
CA SER A 225 -7.61 -17.17 1.75
C SER A 225 -7.33 -16.63 0.34
N GLU A 226 -7.88 -15.47 -0.03
CA GLU A 226 -7.63 -14.86 -1.35
C GLU A 226 -6.13 -14.63 -1.56
N LEU A 227 -5.43 -14.13 -0.54
CA LEU A 227 -3.99 -13.87 -0.65
C LEU A 227 -3.18 -15.16 -0.84
N LEU A 228 -3.53 -16.23 -0.13
CA LEU A 228 -2.88 -17.53 -0.29
C LEU A 228 -3.14 -18.10 -1.70
N GLU A 229 -4.37 -18.02 -2.20
CA GLU A 229 -4.71 -18.45 -3.56
C GLU A 229 -3.91 -17.69 -4.62
N GLU A 230 -3.69 -16.38 -4.45
CA GLU A 230 -2.86 -15.60 -5.37
C GLU A 230 -1.38 -16.01 -5.35
N ILE A 231 -0.85 -16.36 -4.18
CA ILE A 231 0.52 -16.88 -4.04
C ILE A 231 0.65 -18.26 -4.68
N GLU A 232 -0.36 -19.13 -4.51
CA GLU A 232 -0.41 -20.46 -5.14
C GLU A 232 -0.51 -20.39 -6.66
N LYS A 233 -1.33 -19.48 -7.22
CA LYS A 233 -1.39 -19.22 -8.67
C LYS A 233 -0.03 -18.80 -9.23
N LEU A 234 0.75 -18.11 -8.40
CA LEU A 234 2.11 -17.72 -8.70
C LEU A 234 3.13 -18.80 -8.35
N ASP A 235 2.76 -20.05 -8.06
CA ASP A 235 3.67 -21.13 -7.65
C ASP A 235 4.77 -20.61 -6.70
N GLY A 236 4.29 -19.88 -5.68
CA GLY A 236 5.10 -19.11 -4.75
C GLY A 236 5.21 -19.79 -3.39
N GLU A 237 6.39 -19.70 -2.79
CA GLU A 237 6.69 -20.17 -1.45
C GLU A 237 6.85 -18.96 -0.52
N VAL A 238 6.07 -18.91 0.56
CA VAL A 238 6.25 -17.89 1.61
C VAL A 238 7.49 -18.24 2.43
N ILE A 239 8.54 -17.44 2.27
CA ILE A 239 9.82 -17.61 2.98
C ILE A 239 9.74 -17.02 4.40
N ASP A 240 9.06 -15.90 4.55
CA ASP A 240 8.85 -15.24 5.84
C ASP A 240 7.57 -14.40 5.84
N GLN A 241 7.00 -14.18 7.02
CA GLN A 241 5.83 -13.35 7.25
C GLN A 241 5.95 -12.60 8.58
N TRP A 242 5.59 -11.31 8.59
CA TRP A 242 5.61 -10.47 9.78
C TRP A 242 4.34 -9.63 9.92
N LYS A 243 4.15 -9.09 11.13
CA LYS A 243 3.08 -8.14 11.44
C LYS A 243 3.64 -6.71 11.50
N ASN A 244 2.98 -5.78 10.82
CA ASN A 244 3.22 -4.35 10.99
C ASN A 244 2.23 -3.81 12.05
N ALA A 245 2.63 -3.89 13.33
CA ALA A 245 1.79 -3.47 14.46
C ALA A 245 1.61 -1.95 14.58
N ASP A 246 2.41 -1.17 13.85
CA ASP A 246 2.30 0.29 13.72
C ASP A 246 1.29 0.72 12.63
N LYS A 247 0.63 -0.24 11.97
CA LYS A 247 -0.40 -0.01 10.96
C LYS A 247 -1.75 -0.54 11.45
N ALA A 248 -2.83 0.12 11.08
CA ALA A 248 -4.18 -0.31 11.41
C ALA A 248 -5.17 0.27 10.39
N CYS A 249 -6.28 -0.44 10.20
CA CYS A 249 -7.42 0.03 9.42
C CYS A 249 -8.64 0.06 10.34
N GLN A 250 -8.92 1.20 10.95
CA GLN A 250 -10.07 1.34 11.85
C GLN A 250 -11.21 1.96 11.05
N ILE A 251 -12.24 1.16 10.75
CA ILE A 251 -13.42 1.57 9.99
C ILE A 251 -14.55 1.83 10.99
N PRO A 252 -14.92 3.10 11.24
CA PRO A 252 -15.91 3.40 12.26
C PRO A 252 -17.25 2.74 11.97
N TYR A 253 -17.86 2.23 13.03
CA TYR A 253 -19.12 1.46 13.01
C TYR A 253 -19.04 0.11 12.28
N HIS A 254 -17.84 -0.34 11.88
CA HIS A 254 -17.59 -1.66 11.30
C HIS A 254 -16.43 -2.37 12.03
N PRO A 255 -16.57 -2.73 13.33
CA PRO A 255 -15.50 -3.37 14.10
C PRO A 255 -15.09 -4.73 13.50
N ASP A 256 -16.04 -5.50 12.95
CA ASP A 256 -15.78 -6.80 12.31
C ASP A 256 -15.18 -6.69 10.89
N HIS A 257 -14.80 -5.47 10.49
CA HIS A 257 -14.06 -5.15 9.27
C HIS A 257 -12.88 -4.20 9.59
N SER A 258 -12.56 -4.00 10.86
CA SER A 258 -11.40 -3.21 11.27
C SER A 258 -10.21 -4.12 11.54
N LEU A 259 -9.01 -3.61 11.27
CA LEU A 259 -7.74 -4.33 11.44
C LEU A 259 -6.84 -3.58 12.42
N ASP A 260 -6.26 -4.31 13.35
CA ASP A 260 -5.34 -3.77 14.37
C ASP A 260 -3.87 -3.80 13.93
N TYR A 261 -3.57 -4.53 12.85
CA TYR A 261 -2.24 -4.65 12.27
C TYR A 261 -2.33 -5.06 10.81
N TYR A 262 -1.29 -4.76 10.04
CA TYR A 262 -1.11 -5.23 8.67
C TYR A 262 -0.07 -6.35 8.62
N TYR A 263 0.09 -6.97 7.46
CA TYR A 263 1.08 -8.00 7.22
C TYR A 263 2.13 -7.56 6.20
N GLY A 264 3.31 -8.12 6.34
CA GLY A 264 4.25 -8.24 5.23
C GLY A 264 4.76 -9.67 5.09
N MET A 265 5.33 -9.96 3.94
CA MET A 265 5.85 -11.28 3.59
C MET A 265 6.91 -11.18 2.50
N LEU A 266 7.84 -12.13 2.54
CA LEU A 266 8.73 -12.44 1.43
C LEU A 266 8.24 -13.73 0.78
N VAL A 267 7.95 -13.67 -0.51
CA VAL A 267 7.56 -14.81 -1.33
C VAL A 267 8.64 -15.07 -2.36
N ARG A 268 9.09 -16.33 -2.47
CA ARG A 268 9.95 -16.78 -3.55
C ARG A 268 9.09 -17.46 -4.61
N LEU A 269 9.19 -17.01 -5.84
CA LEU A 269 8.50 -17.65 -6.96
C LEU A 269 9.39 -18.74 -7.54
N ASN A 270 8.81 -19.90 -7.80
CA ASN A 270 9.50 -20.93 -8.59
C ASN A 270 9.70 -20.43 -10.03
N ARG A 271 10.77 -20.88 -10.70
CA ARG A 271 10.96 -20.58 -12.12
C ARG A 271 9.83 -21.23 -12.91
N ALA A 272 9.23 -20.48 -13.83
CA ALA A 272 8.26 -21.05 -14.76
C ALA A 272 8.92 -22.22 -15.51
N GLN A 273 8.23 -23.36 -15.56
CA GLN A 273 8.63 -24.51 -16.37
C GLN A 273 8.58 -24.19 -17.86
#